data_AF-A0A852BS05-F1
#
_entry.id   AF-A0A852BS05-F1
#
_cell.length_a   1.000
_cell.length_b   1.000
_cell.length_c   1.000
_cell.angle_alpha   90.00
_cell.angle_beta   90.00
_cell.angle_gamma   90.00
#
_symmetry.space_group_name_H-M   'P 1'
#
loop_
_entity.id
_entity.type
_entity.pdbx_description
1 polymer ?
#
loop_
_entity_poly.entity_id
_entity_poly.type
_entity_poly.pdbx_seq_one_letter_code
_entity_poly.pdbx_strand_id
1 'polypeptide(L)'
;MGSKQIAQETFDDAVQENITEFEMDPEEAVREAVQQFESQGVDLSNIVKAVRQPAAENGQRQKHQILLTLDALGRAVADSSLAEVAEQLEVFSEQCKEQLAFRYLAGQNGAYPVVFSACQLASGDRATLLKAFSTLSALLDGQPDLLDAAGQDLLLRSLREGREDAELTLALLRCLRQACLKHEQNRQDFVRGGVLPLLTGAILQHGQHPEVVRAASAALRVMTFDDDIRVPFGHAHDHAKMIVLENDGLRVLIQAAK
;
A
#
# COMPACT_ATOMS: atom_id res chain seq x y z
N MET A 1 -10.28 14.41 17.98
CA MET A 1 -9.31 15.49 17.71
C MET A 1 -8.11 14.83 17.07
N GLY A 2 -7.65 15.30 15.90
CA GLY A 2 -6.46 14.73 15.26
C GLY A 2 -5.23 14.99 16.14
N SER A 3 -4.41 13.97 16.35
CA SER A 3 -3.08 14.14 16.93
C SER A 3 -2.24 15.02 16.01
N LYS A 4 -1.35 15.84 16.57
CA LYS A 4 -0.40 16.62 15.76
C LYS A 4 0.56 15.65 15.09
N GLN A 5 0.91 15.87 13.83
CA GLN A 5 1.89 15.05 13.11
C GLN A 5 3.03 15.95 12.61
N ILE A 6 4.21 15.35 12.42
CA ILE A 6 5.40 16.01 11.85
C ILE A 6 5.88 15.26 10.62
N ALA A 7 6.75 15.89 9.82
CA ALA A 7 7.44 15.21 8.72
C ALA A 7 8.63 14.40 9.25
N GLN A 8 9.05 13.38 8.50
CA GLN A 8 10.26 12.61 8.82
C GLN A 8 11.48 13.53 8.94
N GLU A 9 11.64 14.50 8.02
CA GLU A 9 12.75 15.45 8.03
C GLU A 9 12.82 16.24 9.35
N THR A 10 11.68 16.68 9.88
CA THR A 10 11.62 17.39 11.17
C THR A 10 12.09 16.53 12.34
N PHE A 11 11.74 15.25 12.35
CA PHE A 11 12.24 14.32 13.36
C PHE A 11 13.74 14.06 13.20
N ASP A 12 14.18 13.88 11.96
CA ASP A 12 15.58 13.62 11.61
C ASP A 12 16.49 14.78 12.00
N ASP A 13 16.03 16.01 11.79
CA ASP A 13 16.73 17.24 12.15
C ASP A 13 16.89 17.34 13.67
N ALA A 14 15.83 17.09 14.45
CA ALA A 14 15.90 17.12 15.91
C ALA A 14 16.88 16.06 16.47
N VAL A 15 16.88 14.85 15.92
CA VAL A 15 17.85 13.81 16.30
C VAL A 15 19.27 14.24 15.94
N GLN A 16 19.47 14.85 14.77
CA GLN A 16 20.78 15.32 14.33
C GLN A 16 21.31 16.48 15.19
N GLU A 17 20.44 17.40 15.59
CA GLU A 17 20.73 18.50 16.53
C GLU A 17 21.15 17.93 17.89
N ASN A 18 20.39 16.97 18.43
CA ASN A 18 20.73 16.25 19.67
C ASN A 18 22.14 15.62 19.62
N ILE A 19 22.50 14.99 18.50
CA ILE A 19 23.83 14.39 18.33
C ILE A 19 24.93 15.45 18.22
N THR A 20 24.70 16.52 17.48
CA THR A 20 25.77 17.47 17.11
C THR A 20 25.94 18.62 18.09
N GLU A 21 24.85 19.18 18.60
CA GLU A 21 24.89 20.32 19.51
C GLU A 21 25.05 19.89 20.97
N PHE A 22 24.51 18.71 21.32
CA PHE A 22 24.53 18.19 22.69
C PHE A 22 25.44 16.97 22.86
N GLU A 23 26.18 16.57 21.81
CA GLU A 23 27.14 15.45 21.81
C GLU A 23 26.54 14.13 22.32
N MET A 24 25.23 13.93 22.09
CA MET A 24 24.53 12.73 22.53
C MET A 24 24.90 11.51 21.70
N ASP A 25 24.88 10.35 22.35
CA ASP A 25 24.92 9.06 21.66
C ASP A 25 23.69 8.90 20.74
N PRO A 26 23.80 8.32 19.53
CA PRO A 26 22.70 8.25 18.57
C PRO A 26 21.41 7.60 19.12
N GLU A 27 21.53 6.55 19.93
CA GLU A 27 20.42 5.86 20.59
C GLU A 27 19.76 6.76 21.65
N GLU A 28 20.56 7.57 22.36
CA GLU A 28 20.06 8.56 23.31
C GLU A 28 19.35 9.71 22.60
N ALA A 29 19.94 10.26 21.55
CA ALA A 29 19.38 11.34 20.75
C ALA A 29 18.00 10.99 20.16
N VAL A 30 17.84 9.76 19.66
CA VAL A 30 16.54 9.26 19.17
C VAL A 30 15.52 9.16 20.31
N ARG A 31 15.90 8.62 21.47
CA ARG A 31 15.00 8.50 22.62
C ARG A 31 14.55 9.87 23.12
N GLU A 32 15.46 10.83 23.19
CA GLU A 32 15.16 12.19 23.61
C GLU A 32 14.21 12.90 22.63
N ALA A 33 14.48 12.82 21.32
CA ALA A 33 13.60 13.39 20.31
C ALA A 33 12.19 12.78 20.36
N VAL A 34 12.08 11.46 20.53
CA VAL A 34 10.78 10.78 20.73
C VAL A 34 10.05 11.36 21.94
N GLN A 35 10.71 11.44 23.10
CA GLN A 35 10.12 11.98 24.31
C GLN A 35 9.69 13.45 24.16
N GLN A 36 10.53 14.26 23.51
CA GLN A 36 10.26 15.67 23.26
C GLN A 36 9.00 15.86 22.41
N PHE A 37 8.86 15.14 21.30
CA PHE A 37 7.70 15.27 20.42
C PHE A 37 6.43 14.68 21.05
N GLU A 38 6.52 13.51 21.70
CA GLU A 38 5.37 12.90 22.38
C GLU A 38 4.86 13.77 23.53
N SER A 39 5.75 14.46 24.27
CA SER A 39 5.36 15.42 25.33
C SER A 39 4.55 16.62 24.81
N GLN A 40 4.71 16.95 23.53
CA GLN A 40 3.98 18.02 22.83
C GLN A 40 2.66 17.52 22.20
N GLY A 41 2.33 16.24 22.39
CA GLY A 41 1.16 15.59 21.81
C GLY A 41 1.30 15.27 20.32
N VAL A 42 2.54 15.14 19.82
CA VAL A 42 2.81 14.69 18.45
C VAL A 42 2.68 13.16 18.38
N ASP A 43 1.95 12.68 17.39
CA ASP A 43 1.86 11.26 17.04
C ASP A 43 2.97 10.91 16.05
N LEU A 44 3.85 10.00 16.48
CA LEU A 44 5.02 9.55 15.74
C LEU A 44 4.82 8.16 15.10
N SER A 45 3.58 7.67 14.98
CA SER A 45 3.28 6.34 14.40
C SER A 45 3.70 6.19 12.94
N ASN A 46 3.83 7.30 12.21
CA ASN A 46 4.30 7.37 10.82
C ASN A 46 5.79 7.77 10.69
N ILE A 47 6.53 7.88 11.80
CA ILE A 47 7.93 8.31 11.82
C ILE A 47 8.85 7.11 12.03
N VAL A 48 9.88 7.02 11.19
CA VAL A 48 10.97 6.06 11.31
C VAL A 48 11.88 6.49 12.45
N LYS A 49 11.94 5.69 13.50
CA LYS A 49 12.73 5.92 14.71
C LYS A 49 14.02 5.08 14.73
N ALA A 50 14.44 4.55 13.58
CA ALA A 50 15.67 3.76 13.50
C ALA A 50 16.88 4.66 13.75
N VAL A 51 17.80 4.19 14.59
CA VAL A 51 19.08 4.85 14.83
C VAL A 51 19.86 4.88 13.52
N ARG A 52 20.37 6.07 13.17
CA ARG A 52 21.23 6.25 12.02
C ARG A 52 22.65 6.52 12.46
N GLN A 53 23.59 6.02 11.69
CA GLN A 53 24.97 6.42 11.86
C GLN A 53 25.09 7.94 11.58
N PRO A 54 25.97 8.64 12.31
CA PRO A 54 26.24 10.05 12.04
C PRO A 54 26.58 10.28 10.57
N ALA A 55 26.24 11.47 10.06
CA ALA A 55 26.63 11.86 8.71
C ALA A 55 28.13 11.61 8.49
N ALA A 56 28.51 11.07 7.32
CA ALA A 56 29.92 10.87 7.00
C ALA A 56 30.66 12.22 6.99
N GLU A 57 31.99 12.22 7.09
CA GLU A 57 32.83 13.45 7.14
C GLU A 57 32.57 14.45 5.99
N ASN A 58 31.93 14.01 4.90
CA ASN A 58 31.51 14.83 3.77
C ASN A 58 30.17 15.58 3.98
N GLY A 59 29.55 15.47 5.16
CA GLY A 59 28.27 16.12 5.49
C GLY A 59 27.04 15.49 4.84
N GLN A 60 27.17 14.37 4.14
CA GLN A 60 26.02 13.68 3.53
C GLN A 60 25.31 12.81 4.57
N ARG A 61 24.03 13.13 4.81
CA ARG A 61 23.13 12.32 5.64
C ARG A 61 22.92 10.95 4.97
N GLN A 62 23.06 9.87 5.75
CA GLN A 62 22.68 8.55 5.26
C GLN A 62 21.15 8.53 5.03
N LYS A 63 20.75 8.24 3.79
CA LYS A 63 19.33 8.03 3.46
C LYS A 63 18.80 6.80 4.20
N HIS A 64 17.52 6.83 4.56
CA HIS A 64 16.83 5.65 5.08
C HIS A 64 16.93 4.49 4.08
N GLN A 65 17.13 3.27 4.58
CA GLN A 65 17.34 2.10 3.72
C GLN A 65 16.21 1.88 2.72
N ILE A 66 14.95 2.12 3.11
CA ILE A 66 13.81 2.04 2.20
C ILE A 66 13.87 3.05 1.04
N LEU A 67 14.44 4.24 1.27
CA LEU A 67 14.64 5.24 0.22
C LEU A 67 15.78 4.85 -0.72
N LEU A 68 16.82 4.19 -0.21
CA LEU A 68 17.88 3.63 -1.06
C LEU A 68 17.35 2.51 -1.96
N THR A 69 16.50 1.61 -1.43
CA THR A 69 15.82 0.58 -2.23
C THR A 69 14.89 1.22 -3.27
N LEU A 70 14.15 2.27 -2.89
CA LEU A 70 13.26 2.98 -3.81
C LEU A 70 14.05 3.64 -4.96
N ASP A 71 15.18 4.29 -4.67
CA ASP A 71 16.07 4.86 -5.68
C ASP A 71 16.63 3.78 -6.63
N ALA A 72 16.96 2.59 -6.10
CA ALA A 72 17.40 1.46 -6.91
C ALA A 72 16.27 0.92 -7.80
N LEU A 73 15.06 0.76 -7.26
CA LEU A 73 13.88 0.36 -8.03
C LEU A 73 13.56 1.37 -9.14
N GLY A 74 13.60 2.67 -8.83
CA GLY A 74 13.38 3.74 -9.80
C GLY A 74 14.38 3.71 -10.97
N ARG A 75 15.66 3.45 -10.67
CA ARG A 75 16.69 3.25 -11.71
C ARG A 75 16.42 2.01 -12.54
N ALA A 76 16.14 0.87 -11.92
CA ALA A 76 15.84 -0.37 -12.63
C ALA A 76 14.62 -0.22 -13.57
N VAL A 77 13.58 0.52 -13.15
CA VAL A 77 12.43 0.86 -13.98
C VAL A 77 12.83 1.78 -15.15
N ALA A 78 13.62 2.81 -14.89
CA ALA A 78 14.09 3.73 -15.94
C ALA A 78 14.94 3.01 -17.00
N ASP A 79 15.79 2.08 -16.57
CA ASP A 79 16.64 1.25 -17.42
C ASP A 79 15.88 0.08 -18.06
N SER A 80 14.59 -0.09 -17.73
CA SER A 80 13.74 -1.19 -18.20
C SER A 80 14.31 -2.60 -17.91
N SER A 81 15.11 -2.73 -16.84
CA SER A 81 15.75 -3.98 -16.43
C SER A 81 14.78 -4.84 -15.62
N LEU A 82 14.00 -5.71 -16.28
CA LEU A 82 12.99 -6.54 -15.61
C LEU A 82 13.54 -7.40 -14.47
N ALA A 83 14.75 -7.94 -14.63
CA ALA A 83 15.39 -8.77 -13.60
C ALA A 83 15.70 -7.95 -12.34
N GLU A 84 16.28 -6.76 -12.50
CA GLU A 84 16.56 -5.86 -11.38
C GLU A 84 15.27 -5.31 -10.76
N VAL A 85 14.26 -4.98 -11.58
CA VAL A 85 12.94 -4.59 -11.08
C VAL A 85 12.35 -5.69 -10.21
N ALA A 86 12.41 -6.95 -10.65
CA ALA A 86 11.91 -8.08 -9.87
C ALA A 86 12.65 -8.29 -8.54
N GLU A 87 13.95 -8.01 -8.49
CA GLU A 87 14.76 -8.07 -7.26
C GLU A 87 14.41 -6.91 -6.31
N GLN A 88 14.42 -5.68 -6.82
CA GLN A 88 14.16 -4.49 -6.01
C GLN A 88 12.72 -4.43 -5.49
N LEU A 89 11.74 -4.91 -6.27
CA LEU A 89 10.35 -5.05 -5.81
C LEU A 89 10.23 -5.98 -4.60
N GLU A 90 10.96 -7.08 -4.58
CA GLU A 90 10.92 -8.05 -3.48
C GLU A 90 11.48 -7.43 -2.19
N VAL A 91 12.65 -6.80 -2.27
CA VAL A 91 13.27 -6.11 -1.13
C VAL A 91 12.38 -4.97 -0.62
N PHE A 92 11.86 -4.14 -1.53
CA PHE A 92 11.03 -3.00 -1.18
C PHE A 92 9.68 -3.43 -0.58
N SER A 93 9.09 -4.52 -1.08
CA SER A 93 7.87 -5.12 -0.52
C SER A 93 8.08 -5.57 0.92
N GLU A 94 9.19 -6.25 1.23
CA GLU A 94 9.47 -6.67 2.61
C GLU A 94 9.64 -5.48 3.54
N GLN A 95 10.38 -4.45 3.13
CA GLN A 95 10.51 -3.21 3.90
C GLN A 95 9.16 -2.52 4.12
N CYS A 96 8.27 -2.49 3.13
CA CYS A 96 6.93 -1.96 3.31
C CYS A 96 6.11 -2.73 4.36
N LYS A 97 6.33 -4.04 4.50
CA LYS A 97 5.60 -4.88 5.47
C LYS A 97 6.10 -4.74 6.89
N GLU A 98 7.34 -4.29 7.09
CA GLU A 98 7.94 -4.17 8.43
C GLU A 98 7.19 -3.20 9.34
N GLN A 99 6.93 -1.97 8.87
CA GLN A 99 6.25 -0.95 9.68
C GLN A 99 5.55 0.12 8.85
N LEU A 100 4.50 0.70 9.44
CA LEU A 100 3.72 1.79 8.85
C LEU A 100 4.60 2.99 8.46
N ALA A 101 5.55 3.37 9.33
CA ALA A 101 6.44 4.49 9.11
C ALA A 101 7.28 4.36 7.83
N PHE A 102 7.73 3.15 7.49
CA PHE A 102 8.45 2.91 6.24
C PHE A 102 7.58 3.17 5.01
N ARG A 103 6.32 2.70 5.04
CA ARG A 103 5.38 2.95 3.95
C ARG A 103 5.09 4.45 3.79
N TYR A 104 4.89 5.16 4.90
CA TYR A 104 4.66 6.61 4.89
C TYR A 104 5.85 7.38 4.35
N LEU A 105 7.06 7.05 4.82
CA LEU A 105 8.28 7.66 4.33
C LEU A 105 8.45 7.43 2.83
N ALA A 106 8.24 6.21 2.35
CA ALA A 106 8.36 5.89 0.94
C ALA A 106 7.26 6.57 0.09
N GLY A 107 6.02 6.59 0.58
CA GLY A 107 4.89 7.28 -0.06
C GLY A 107 5.16 8.77 -0.26
N GLN A 108 5.64 9.46 0.78
CA GLN A 108 6.02 10.88 0.73
C GLN A 108 7.20 11.16 -0.21
N ASN A 109 8.00 10.14 -0.54
CA ASN A 109 9.15 10.22 -1.45
C ASN A 109 8.89 9.60 -2.83
N GLY A 110 7.61 9.52 -3.25
CA GLY A 110 7.27 9.13 -4.61
C GLY A 110 7.30 7.63 -4.90
N ALA A 111 7.08 6.78 -3.88
CA ALA A 111 7.02 5.33 -4.10
C ALA A 111 5.91 4.89 -5.06
N TYR A 112 4.73 5.52 -5.00
CA TYR A 112 3.60 5.15 -5.84
C TYR A 112 3.90 5.21 -7.35
N PRO A 113 4.36 6.34 -7.93
CA PRO A 113 4.63 6.40 -9.37
C PRO A 113 5.72 5.41 -9.82
N VAL A 114 6.71 5.12 -8.96
CA VAL A 114 7.76 4.12 -9.26
C VAL A 114 7.16 2.70 -9.32
N VAL A 115 6.39 2.30 -8.32
CA VAL A 115 5.75 0.96 -8.28
C VAL A 115 4.70 0.83 -9.39
N PHE A 116 3.93 1.89 -9.67
CA PHE A 116 2.98 1.90 -10.79
C PHE A 116 3.69 1.68 -12.14
N SER A 117 4.80 2.38 -12.37
CA SER A 117 5.62 2.20 -13.58
C SER A 117 6.20 0.79 -13.66
N ALA A 118 6.61 0.20 -12.53
CA ALA A 118 7.04 -1.20 -12.47
C ALA A 118 5.92 -2.18 -12.86
N CYS A 119 4.67 -1.96 -12.39
CA CYS A 119 3.53 -2.76 -12.82
C CYS A 119 3.28 -2.66 -14.34
N GLN A 120 3.43 -1.46 -14.92
CA GLN A 120 3.26 -1.26 -16.37
C GLN A 120 4.36 -1.97 -17.16
N LEU A 121 5.62 -1.82 -16.76
CA LEU A 121 6.76 -2.47 -17.39
C LEU A 121 6.65 -4.01 -17.33
N ALA A 122 6.15 -4.54 -16.22
CA ALA A 122 6.01 -5.97 -15.99
C ALA A 122 4.80 -6.62 -16.70
N SER A 123 3.98 -5.89 -17.46
CA SER A 123 2.73 -6.42 -18.01
C SER A 123 2.88 -7.67 -18.90
N GLY A 124 4.06 -7.87 -19.48
CA GLY A 124 4.41 -9.05 -20.29
C GLY A 124 5.14 -10.16 -19.53
N ASP A 125 5.54 -9.94 -18.28
CA ASP A 125 6.28 -10.90 -17.46
C ASP A 125 5.50 -11.23 -16.19
N ARG A 126 4.82 -12.38 -16.20
CA ARG A 126 3.93 -12.83 -15.11
C ARG A 126 4.63 -12.80 -13.74
N ALA A 127 5.87 -13.27 -13.67
CA ALA A 127 6.59 -13.39 -12.41
C ALA A 127 6.87 -12.01 -11.78
N THR A 128 7.36 -11.06 -12.58
CA THR A 128 7.60 -9.69 -12.13
C THR A 128 6.29 -8.97 -11.85
N LEU A 129 5.24 -9.21 -12.64
CA LEU A 129 3.93 -8.60 -12.44
C LEU A 129 3.31 -8.99 -11.09
N LEU A 130 3.45 -10.25 -10.69
CA LEU A 130 3.03 -10.72 -9.36
C LEU A 130 3.76 -10.01 -8.23
N LYS A 131 5.08 -9.81 -8.36
CA LYS A 131 5.87 -9.05 -7.39
C LYS A 131 5.44 -7.58 -7.38
N ALA A 132 5.17 -6.99 -8.54
CA ALA A 132 4.77 -5.60 -8.67
C ALA A 132 3.42 -5.35 -7.97
N PHE A 133 2.40 -6.19 -8.19
CA PHE A 133 1.12 -6.07 -7.48
C PHE A 133 1.23 -6.43 -6.00
N SER A 134 2.06 -7.40 -5.61
CA SER A 134 2.31 -7.68 -4.19
C SER A 134 2.93 -6.48 -3.48
N THR A 135 3.86 -5.79 -4.15
CA THR A 135 4.51 -4.57 -3.68
C THR A 135 3.53 -3.40 -3.60
N LEU A 136 2.70 -3.20 -4.63
CA LEU A 136 1.65 -2.18 -4.63
C LEU A 136 0.67 -2.42 -3.48
N SER A 137 0.24 -3.67 -3.25
CA SER A 137 -0.61 -4.00 -2.11
C SER A 137 0.06 -3.70 -0.77
N ALA A 138 1.36 -3.95 -0.63
CA ALA A 138 2.09 -3.63 0.59
C ALA A 138 2.18 -2.12 0.81
N LEU A 139 2.46 -1.34 -0.24
CA LEU A 139 2.56 0.11 -0.17
C LEU A 139 1.22 0.79 0.20
N LEU A 140 0.10 0.30 -0.36
CA LEU A 140 -1.24 0.83 -0.12
C LEU A 140 -1.81 0.50 1.27
N ASP A 141 -1.21 -0.45 2.02
CA ASP A 141 -1.70 -0.85 3.34
C ASP A 141 -1.62 0.30 4.37
N GLY A 142 -2.76 0.94 4.64
CA GLY A 142 -2.84 2.15 5.47
C GLY A 142 -2.56 3.46 4.73
N GLN A 143 -2.44 3.42 3.39
CA GLN A 143 -2.25 4.58 2.51
C GLN A 143 -3.10 4.48 1.22
N PRO A 144 -4.44 4.33 1.34
CA PRO A 144 -5.32 4.19 0.18
C PRO A 144 -5.29 5.40 -0.76
N ASP A 145 -5.00 6.59 -0.22
CA ASP A 145 -4.90 7.87 -0.93
C ASP A 145 -3.79 7.93 -2.00
N LEU A 146 -2.82 7.02 -1.96
CA LEU A 146 -1.76 6.96 -2.97
C LEU A 146 -2.31 6.52 -4.34
N LEU A 147 -3.41 5.76 -4.38
CA LEU A 147 -3.92 5.21 -5.62
C LEU A 147 -4.70 6.29 -6.41
N ASP A 148 -4.21 6.62 -7.60
CA ASP A 148 -4.89 7.53 -8.51
C ASP A 148 -5.80 6.79 -9.51
N ALA A 149 -6.50 7.55 -10.36
CA ALA A 149 -7.41 6.99 -11.37
C ALA A 149 -6.70 6.04 -12.36
N ALA A 150 -5.44 6.33 -12.73
CA ALA A 150 -4.68 5.46 -13.62
C ALA A 150 -4.35 4.12 -12.95
N GLY A 151 -4.05 4.13 -11.65
CA GLY A 151 -3.90 2.94 -10.81
C GLY A 151 -5.19 2.13 -10.69
N GLN A 152 -6.32 2.79 -10.48
CA GLN A 152 -7.63 2.13 -10.43
C GLN A 152 -7.93 1.42 -11.77
N ASP A 153 -7.72 2.10 -12.89
CA ASP A 153 -7.90 1.54 -14.23
C ASP A 153 -6.97 0.36 -14.50
N LEU A 154 -5.70 0.45 -14.09
CA LEU A 154 -4.74 -0.64 -14.18
C LEU A 154 -5.24 -1.87 -13.41
N LEU A 155 -5.68 -1.72 -12.16
CA LEU A 155 -6.17 -2.83 -11.35
C LEU A 155 -7.41 -3.49 -11.97
N LEU A 156 -8.38 -2.69 -12.42
CA LEU A 156 -9.60 -3.21 -13.06
C LEU A 156 -9.30 -3.95 -14.37
N ARG A 157 -8.43 -3.38 -15.20
CA ARG A 157 -8.00 -4.01 -16.45
C ARG A 157 -7.25 -5.32 -16.20
N SER A 158 -6.27 -5.32 -15.29
CA SER A 158 -5.50 -6.52 -14.96
C SER A 158 -6.37 -7.62 -14.34
N LEU A 159 -7.42 -7.27 -13.58
CA LEU A 159 -8.35 -8.26 -13.04
C LEU A 159 -9.23 -8.90 -14.14
N ARG A 160 -9.59 -8.13 -15.17
CA ARG A 160 -10.34 -8.65 -16.34
C ARG A 160 -9.47 -9.56 -17.22
N GLU A 161 -8.24 -9.13 -17.48
CA GLU A 161 -7.28 -9.83 -18.35
C GLU A 161 -6.71 -11.09 -17.66
N GLY A 162 -6.39 -10.99 -16.36
CA GLY A 162 -5.79 -12.06 -15.55
C GLY A 162 -6.77 -13.02 -14.88
N ARG A 163 -8.04 -13.03 -15.29
CA ARG A 163 -9.11 -13.77 -14.58
C ARG A 163 -8.87 -15.28 -14.44
N GLU A 164 -8.10 -15.89 -15.34
CA GLU A 164 -7.79 -17.32 -15.31
C GLU A 164 -6.62 -17.65 -14.38
N ASP A 165 -5.85 -16.65 -13.95
CA ASP A 165 -4.67 -16.81 -13.09
C ASP A 165 -5.02 -16.54 -11.63
N ALA A 166 -5.11 -17.61 -10.84
CA ALA A 166 -5.49 -17.56 -9.43
C ALA A 166 -4.53 -16.71 -8.58
N GLU A 167 -3.22 -16.79 -8.82
CA GLU A 167 -2.22 -16.06 -8.04
C GLU A 167 -2.25 -14.57 -8.37
N LEU A 168 -2.38 -14.23 -9.66
CA LEU A 168 -2.48 -12.85 -10.10
C LEU A 168 -3.79 -12.22 -9.61
N THR A 169 -4.89 -12.95 -9.72
CA THR A 169 -6.19 -12.56 -9.17
C THR A 169 -6.08 -12.29 -7.67
N LEU A 170 -5.42 -13.19 -6.91
CA LEU A 170 -5.20 -13.00 -5.47
C LEU A 170 -4.41 -11.72 -5.15
N ALA A 171 -3.32 -11.44 -5.88
CA ALA A 171 -2.51 -10.24 -5.68
C ALA A 171 -3.31 -8.95 -5.96
N LEU A 172 -4.11 -8.94 -7.04
CA LEU A 172 -4.98 -7.82 -7.41
C LEU A 172 -6.10 -7.58 -6.39
N LEU A 173 -6.73 -8.65 -5.89
CA LEU A 173 -7.77 -8.56 -4.85
C LEU A 173 -7.21 -7.96 -3.55
N ARG A 174 -5.95 -8.25 -3.21
CA ARG A 174 -5.27 -7.62 -2.06
C ARG A 174 -5.04 -6.13 -2.30
N CYS A 175 -4.57 -5.72 -3.49
CA CYS A 175 -4.46 -4.31 -3.85
C CYS A 175 -5.80 -3.58 -3.72
N LEU A 176 -6.86 -4.15 -4.31
CA LEU A 176 -8.20 -3.58 -4.27
C LEU A 176 -8.69 -3.38 -2.84
N ARG A 177 -8.52 -4.40 -1.99
CA ARG A 177 -8.89 -4.31 -0.58
C ARG A 177 -8.16 -3.15 0.11
N GLN A 178 -6.84 -3.03 -0.09
CA GLN A 178 -6.06 -1.97 0.56
C GLN A 178 -6.41 -0.59 0.04
N ALA A 179 -6.67 -0.44 -1.25
CA ALA A 179 -7.14 0.81 -1.84
C ALA A 179 -8.50 1.26 -1.32
N CYS A 180 -9.34 0.34 -0.85
CA CYS A 180 -10.71 0.62 -0.44
C CYS A 180 -10.93 0.74 1.06
N LEU A 181 -10.01 0.26 1.90
CA LEU A 181 -10.15 0.37 3.36
C LEU A 181 -10.05 1.84 3.78
N LYS A 182 -11.01 2.32 4.59
CA LYS A 182 -11.09 3.71 5.05
C LYS A 182 -11.06 4.76 3.94
N HIS A 183 -11.48 4.40 2.73
CA HIS A 183 -11.45 5.30 1.58
C HIS A 183 -12.72 5.17 0.72
N GLU A 184 -13.68 6.04 0.96
CA GLU A 184 -15.02 5.97 0.36
C GLU A 184 -15.02 6.26 -1.15
N GLN A 185 -14.25 7.25 -1.60
CA GLN A 185 -14.22 7.62 -3.02
C GLN A 185 -13.68 6.47 -3.89
N ASN A 186 -12.56 5.85 -3.51
CA ASN A 186 -12.03 4.65 -4.17
C ASN A 186 -13.09 3.53 -4.27
N ARG A 187 -13.87 3.25 -3.22
CA ARG A 187 -14.94 2.24 -3.29
C ARG A 187 -15.96 2.59 -4.38
N GLN A 188 -16.43 3.83 -4.40
CA GLN A 188 -17.38 4.29 -5.42
C GLN A 188 -16.78 4.21 -6.82
N ASP A 189 -15.51 4.59 -6.99
CA ASP A 189 -14.83 4.56 -8.29
C ASP A 189 -14.71 3.13 -8.81
N PHE A 190 -14.30 2.18 -7.96
CA PHE A 190 -14.24 0.78 -8.34
C PHE A 190 -15.61 0.18 -8.64
N VAL A 191 -16.65 0.53 -7.86
CA VAL A 191 -18.02 0.07 -8.13
C VAL A 191 -18.52 0.63 -9.46
N ARG A 192 -18.33 1.92 -9.74
CA ARG A 192 -18.62 2.54 -11.05
C ARG A 192 -17.81 1.90 -12.18
N GLY A 193 -16.58 1.51 -11.91
CA GLY A 193 -15.71 0.76 -12.82
C GLY A 193 -16.10 -0.71 -13.00
N GLY A 194 -17.14 -1.20 -12.34
CA GLY A 194 -17.64 -2.56 -12.50
C GLY A 194 -16.82 -3.62 -11.75
N VAL A 195 -16.30 -3.30 -10.56
CA VAL A 195 -15.54 -4.26 -9.76
C VAL A 195 -16.40 -5.41 -9.19
N LEU A 196 -17.67 -5.16 -8.84
CA LEU A 196 -18.56 -6.14 -8.19
C LEU A 196 -18.74 -7.45 -8.99
N PRO A 197 -19.00 -7.43 -10.32
CA PRO A 197 -19.07 -8.66 -11.10
C PRO A 197 -17.70 -9.36 -11.22
N LEU A 198 -16.59 -8.62 -11.15
CA LEU A 198 -15.25 -9.23 -11.14
C LEU A 198 -14.97 -9.97 -9.82
N LEU A 199 -15.42 -9.42 -8.69
CA LEU A 199 -15.25 -10.05 -7.38
C LEU A 199 -16.06 -11.34 -7.24
N THR A 200 -17.33 -11.30 -7.66
CA THR A 200 -18.20 -12.49 -7.65
C THR A 200 -17.74 -13.51 -8.70
N GLY A 201 -17.32 -13.04 -9.87
CA GLY A 201 -16.70 -13.86 -10.91
C GLY A 201 -15.42 -14.56 -10.43
N ALA A 202 -14.57 -13.89 -9.68
CA ALA A 202 -13.36 -14.50 -9.11
C ALA A 202 -13.67 -15.65 -8.15
N ILE A 203 -14.73 -15.53 -7.34
CA ILE A 203 -15.19 -16.62 -6.44
C ILE A 203 -15.68 -17.82 -7.25
N LEU A 204 -16.43 -17.57 -8.32
CA LEU A 204 -16.95 -18.64 -9.18
C LEU A 204 -15.83 -19.34 -9.97
N GLN A 205 -14.93 -18.56 -10.55
CA GLN A 205 -13.81 -19.06 -11.36
C GLN A 205 -12.80 -19.84 -10.51
N HIS A 206 -12.47 -19.33 -9.32
CA HIS A 206 -11.43 -19.86 -8.45
C HIS A 206 -11.99 -20.53 -7.20
N GLY A 207 -13.18 -21.13 -7.28
CA GLY A 207 -13.87 -21.72 -6.12
C GLY A 207 -13.06 -22.82 -5.40
N GLN A 208 -12.12 -23.46 -6.09
CA GLN A 208 -11.21 -24.47 -5.54
C GLN A 208 -9.93 -23.89 -4.92
N HIS A 209 -9.75 -22.56 -4.96
CA HIS A 209 -8.61 -21.86 -4.38
C HIS A 209 -9.07 -21.04 -3.17
N PRO A 210 -8.97 -21.59 -1.94
CA PRO A 210 -9.54 -20.95 -0.74
C PRO A 210 -9.01 -19.54 -0.47
N GLU A 211 -7.75 -19.27 -0.80
CA GLU A 211 -7.15 -17.94 -0.63
C GLU A 211 -7.79 -16.90 -1.55
N VAL A 212 -8.13 -17.26 -2.80
CA VAL A 212 -8.82 -16.35 -3.75
C VAL A 212 -10.24 -16.10 -3.28
N VAL A 213 -10.98 -17.15 -2.91
CA VAL A 213 -12.35 -17.03 -2.37
C VAL A 213 -12.36 -16.14 -1.13
N ARG A 214 -11.41 -16.33 -0.21
CA ARG A 214 -11.27 -15.49 0.99
C ARG A 214 -10.98 -14.04 0.63
N ALA A 215 -10.04 -13.79 -0.27
CA ALA A 215 -9.67 -12.43 -0.69
C ALA A 215 -10.82 -11.71 -1.40
N ALA A 216 -11.51 -12.38 -2.33
CA ALA A 216 -12.64 -11.81 -3.05
C ALA A 216 -13.83 -11.54 -2.12
N SER A 217 -14.13 -12.45 -1.20
CA SER A 217 -15.16 -12.25 -0.17
C SER A 217 -14.81 -11.08 0.75
N ALA A 218 -13.53 -10.97 1.13
CA ALA A 218 -13.05 -9.87 1.95
C ALA A 218 -13.11 -8.53 1.20
N ALA A 219 -12.86 -8.51 -0.10
CA ALA A 219 -13.03 -7.33 -0.95
C ALA A 219 -14.50 -6.92 -1.08
N LEU A 220 -15.42 -7.88 -1.33
CA LEU A 220 -16.87 -7.63 -1.32
C LEU A 220 -17.32 -7.00 0.00
N ARG A 221 -16.81 -7.52 1.12
CA ARG A 221 -17.11 -6.98 2.44
C ARG A 221 -16.64 -5.54 2.62
N VAL A 222 -15.46 -5.19 2.10
CA VAL A 222 -14.96 -3.81 2.19
C VAL A 222 -15.81 -2.84 1.37
N MET A 223 -16.44 -3.28 0.27
CA MET A 223 -17.37 -2.42 -0.48
C MET A 223 -18.59 -1.99 0.33
N THR A 224 -18.92 -2.70 1.42
CA THR A 224 -20.05 -2.39 2.29
C THR A 224 -19.64 -1.70 3.59
N PHE A 225 -18.42 -1.17 3.68
CA PHE A 225 -17.94 -0.46 4.87
C PHE A 225 -18.32 1.01 4.85
N ASP A 226 -18.53 1.54 6.06
CA ASP A 226 -18.74 2.97 6.35
C ASP A 226 -17.65 3.40 7.36
N ASP A 227 -16.39 3.33 6.92
CA ASP A 227 -15.19 3.44 7.76
C ASP A 227 -14.27 4.62 7.39
N ASP A 228 -14.69 5.47 6.46
CA ASP A 228 -13.97 6.68 6.08
C ASP A 228 -14.52 7.89 6.84
N ILE A 229 -13.82 8.26 7.92
CA ILE A 229 -14.24 9.37 8.79
C ILE A 229 -14.25 10.75 8.11
N ARG A 230 -13.68 10.88 6.91
CA ARG A 230 -13.65 12.14 6.15
C ARG A 230 -14.96 12.40 5.43
N VAL A 231 -15.78 11.36 5.23
CA VAL A 231 -17.05 11.45 4.52
C VAL A 231 -18.18 11.15 5.52
N PRO A 232 -19.19 12.03 5.65
CA PRO A 232 -20.27 11.85 6.64
C PRO A 232 -21.28 10.75 6.26
N PHE A 233 -21.38 10.40 4.97
CA PHE A 233 -22.29 9.39 4.45
C PHE A 233 -21.63 8.63 3.28
N GLY A 234 -21.50 7.31 3.40
CA GLY A 234 -21.04 6.44 2.31
C GLY A 234 -22.18 5.75 1.54
N HIS A 235 -21.81 4.96 0.53
CA HIS A 235 -22.73 4.14 -0.28
C HIS A 235 -22.79 2.66 0.13
N ALA A 236 -22.44 2.34 1.39
CA ALA A 236 -22.39 0.96 1.89
C ALA A 236 -23.70 0.18 1.68
N HIS A 237 -24.85 0.82 1.91
CA HIS A 237 -26.17 0.21 1.70
C HIS A 237 -26.43 -0.10 0.21
N ASP A 238 -26.17 0.87 -0.66
CA ASP A 238 -26.37 0.72 -2.10
C ASP A 238 -25.47 -0.39 -2.65
N HIS A 239 -24.19 -0.41 -2.26
CA HIS A 239 -23.25 -1.45 -2.65
C HIS A 239 -23.70 -2.83 -2.17
N ALA A 240 -24.19 -2.96 -0.93
CA ALA A 240 -24.72 -4.23 -0.43
C ALA A 240 -25.91 -4.72 -1.26
N LYS A 241 -26.81 -3.81 -1.65
CA LYS A 241 -27.94 -4.10 -2.53
C LYS A 241 -27.46 -4.55 -3.92
N MET A 242 -26.51 -3.84 -4.53
CA MET A 242 -25.95 -4.21 -5.84
C MET A 242 -25.24 -5.57 -5.80
N ILE A 243 -24.50 -5.87 -4.73
CA ILE A 243 -23.84 -7.16 -4.55
C ILE A 243 -24.87 -8.30 -4.59
N VAL A 244 -26.00 -8.15 -3.88
CA VAL A 244 -27.01 -9.21 -3.79
C VAL A 244 -27.91 -9.28 -5.02
N LEU A 245 -28.45 -8.14 -5.46
CA LEU A 245 -29.50 -8.10 -6.48
C LEU A 245 -28.96 -8.12 -7.91
N GLU A 246 -27.79 -7.56 -8.15
CA GLU A 246 -27.24 -7.40 -9.50
C GLU A 246 -26.08 -8.36 -9.78
N ASN A 247 -25.40 -8.84 -8.72
CA ASN A 247 -24.20 -9.67 -8.85
C ASN A 247 -24.35 -11.07 -8.21
N ASP A 248 -25.57 -11.48 -7.85
CA ASP A 248 -25.88 -12.79 -7.25
C ASP A 248 -25.02 -13.14 -6.02
N GLY A 249 -24.47 -12.14 -5.33
CA GLY A 249 -23.38 -12.31 -4.36
C GLY A 249 -23.75 -13.25 -3.21
N LEU A 250 -24.99 -13.23 -2.73
CA LEU A 250 -25.45 -14.13 -1.68
C LEU A 250 -25.39 -15.60 -2.12
N ARG A 251 -25.86 -15.91 -3.33
CA ARG A 251 -25.84 -17.27 -3.87
C ARG A 251 -24.40 -17.74 -4.08
N VAL A 252 -23.56 -16.88 -4.66
CA VAL A 252 -22.14 -17.16 -4.93
C VAL A 252 -21.39 -17.48 -3.63
N LEU A 253 -21.55 -16.65 -2.59
CA LEU A 253 -20.89 -16.85 -1.30
C LEU A 253 -21.35 -18.11 -0.59
N ILE A 254 -22.66 -18.41 -0.61
CA ILE A 254 -23.20 -19.65 0.00
C ILE A 254 -22.65 -20.89 -0.72
N GLN A 255 -22.54 -20.86 -2.05
CA GLN A 255 -22.02 -21.98 -2.82
C GLN A 255 -20.53 -22.22 -2.55
N ALA A 256 -19.74 -21.15 -2.43
CA ALA A 256 -18.31 -21.25 -2.16
C ALA A 256 -17.97 -21.67 -0.71
N ALA A 257 -18.94 -21.62 0.21
CA ALA A 257 -18.77 -22.02 1.61
C ALA A 257 -19.12 -23.50 1.87
N LYS A 258 -19.52 -24.26 0.85
CA LYS A 258 -19.82 -25.70 0.94
C LYS A 258 -18.56 -26.53 0.73
#